data_AF-A0A3P6GW11-F1
#
_entry.id   AF-A0A3P6GW11-F1
#
_cell.length_a   1.000
_cell.length_b   1.000
_cell.length_c   1.000
_cell.angle_alpha   90.00
_cell.angle_beta   90.00
_cell.angle_gamma   90.00
#
_symmetry.space_group_name_H-M   'P 1'
#
loop_
_entity.id
_entity.type
_entity.pdbx_description
1 polymer ?
#
loop_
_entity_poly.entity_id
_entity_poly.type
_entity_poly.pdbx_seq_one_letter_code
_entity_poly.pdbx_strand_id
1 'polypeptide(L)'
;MSGRRSRSRQSSGISEDQINDLIIKLQQLLPELRNSRRSDKVSASRVLQETCNYIRNLHREVDDLSERLSELLANTDTAQAALIRSLLTQ
;
A
#
# COMPACT_ATOMS: atom_id res chain seq x y z
N MET A 1 33.21 1.89 45.95
CA MET A 1 32.23 2.53 45.03
C MET A 1 31.89 1.55 43.92
N SER A 2 30.80 0.79 44.09
CA SER A 2 30.42 -0.26 43.12
C SER A 2 29.47 0.31 42.07
N GLY A 3 30.03 0.63 40.91
CA GLY A 3 29.27 1.05 39.73
C GLY A 3 28.40 -0.08 39.21
N ARG A 4 27.15 -0.16 39.68
CA ARG A 4 26.11 -0.95 39.02
C ARG A 4 25.74 -0.25 37.73
N ARG A 5 26.39 -0.65 36.64
CA ARG A 5 25.94 -0.36 35.27
C ARG A 5 24.60 -1.04 35.06
N SER A 6 23.52 -0.31 35.27
CA SER A 6 22.18 -0.68 34.81
C SER A 6 22.21 -0.75 33.28
N ARG A 7 22.45 -1.95 32.77
CA ARG A 7 22.21 -2.26 31.36
C ARG A 7 20.70 -2.18 31.16
N SER A 8 20.26 -1.03 30.65
CA SER A 8 18.97 -0.89 29.99
C SER A 8 18.85 -2.03 28.98
N ARG A 9 18.05 -3.04 29.31
CA ARG A 9 17.54 -3.99 28.34
C ARG A 9 16.56 -3.18 27.50
N GLN A 10 17.07 -2.60 26.42
CA GLN A 10 16.25 -2.04 25.37
C GLN A 10 15.41 -3.20 24.83
N SER A 11 14.15 -3.24 25.26
CA SER A 11 13.15 -4.14 24.73
C SER A 11 13.15 -3.94 23.22
N SER A 12 13.56 -4.95 22.46
CA SER A 12 13.42 -5.03 21.00
C SER A 12 11.96 -5.28 20.60
N GLY A 13 11.01 -4.76 21.37
CA GLY A 13 9.59 -4.85 21.13
C GLY A 13 9.14 -3.65 20.31
N ILE A 14 8.27 -3.91 19.34
CA ILE A 14 7.56 -2.86 18.60
C ILE A 14 6.84 -1.97 19.63
N SER A 15 7.08 -0.66 19.60
CA SER A 15 6.43 0.26 20.52
C SER A 15 5.02 0.62 20.06
N GLU A 16 4.16 1.00 21.00
CA GLU A 16 2.80 1.46 20.70
C GLU A 16 2.80 2.71 19.81
N ASP A 17 3.79 3.58 19.98
CA ASP A 17 4.02 4.75 19.11
C ASP A 17 4.31 4.34 17.66
N GLN A 18 5.15 3.30 17.45
CA GLN A 18 5.42 2.78 16.11
C GLN A 18 4.18 2.18 15.45
N ILE A 19 3.32 1.53 16.23
CA ILE A 19 2.04 0.98 15.73
C ILE A 19 1.11 2.13 15.34
N ASN A 20 0.99 3.16 16.17
CA ASN A 20 0.16 4.33 15.89
C ASN A 20 0.64 5.10 14.66
N ASP A 21 1.94 5.33 14.54
CA ASP A 21 2.55 5.97 13.35
C ASP A 21 2.26 5.20 12.07
N LEU A 22 2.33 3.86 12.13
CA LEU A 22 2.00 3.01 10.99
C LEU A 22 0.51 3.16 10.61
N ILE A 23 -0.40 3.14 11.58
CA ILE A 23 -1.84 3.30 11.35
C ILE A 23 -2.13 4.66 10.69
N ILE A 24 -1.50 5.74 11.17
CA ILE A 24 -1.67 7.08 10.60
C ILE A 24 -1.21 7.10 9.13
N LYS A 25 -0.05 6.50 8.83
CA LYS A 25 0.45 6.40 7.45
C LYS A 25 -0.49 5.60 6.55
N LEU A 26 -1.01 4.47 7.03
CA LEU A 26 -1.96 3.65 6.29
C LEU A 26 -3.27 4.41 6.00
N GLN A 27 -3.80 5.16 6.97
CA GLN A 27 -5.00 5.97 6.77
C GLN A 27 -4.84 7.00 5.65
N GLN A 28 -3.66 7.63 5.54
CA GLN A 28 -3.38 8.63 4.50
C GLN A 28 -3.37 8.05 3.08
N LEU A 29 -3.00 6.78 2.96
CA LEU A 29 -2.95 6.06 1.68
C LEU A 29 -4.32 5.51 1.26
N LEU A 30 -5.31 5.48 2.15
CA LEU A 30 -6.60 4.87 1.89
C LEU A 30 -7.65 5.91 1.42
N PRO A 31 -8.08 5.86 0.16
CA PRO A 31 -9.05 6.83 -0.37
C PRO A 31 -10.39 6.79 0.39
N GLU A 32 -10.83 5.60 0.80
CA GLU A 32 -12.06 5.39 1.58
C GLU A 32 -12.02 6.06 2.96
N LEU A 33 -10.84 6.07 3.60
CA LEU A 33 -10.67 6.69 4.91
C LEU A 33 -10.43 8.20 4.80
N ARG A 34 -9.83 8.65 3.70
CA ARG A 34 -9.61 10.08 3.43
C ARG A 34 -10.91 10.85 3.18
N ASN A 35 -11.92 10.18 2.60
CA ASN A 35 -13.22 10.79 2.31
C ASN A 35 -14.24 10.65 3.45
N SER A 36 -13.95 9.80 4.43
CA SER A 36 -14.80 9.64 5.61
C SER A 36 -14.64 10.84 6.55
N ARG A 37 -15.33 11.95 6.23
CA ARG A 37 -15.44 13.15 7.07
C ARG A 37 -16.15 12.91 8.42
N ARG A 38 -16.62 11.69 8.67
CA ARG A 38 -17.23 11.31 9.96
C ARG A 38 -16.15 10.73 10.87
N SER A 39 -15.59 11.68 11.61
CA SER A 39 -14.68 11.57 12.75
C SER A 39 -15.28 10.71 13.90
N ASP A 40 -15.58 9.44 13.65
CA ASP A 40 -15.62 8.44 14.70
C ASP A 40 -14.31 7.66 14.59
N LYS A 41 -13.59 7.54 15.72
CA LYS A 41 -12.27 6.90 15.80
C LYS A 41 -12.25 5.57 15.03
N VAL A 42 -11.72 5.58 13.81
CA VAL A 42 -11.56 4.38 12.99
C VAL A 42 -10.58 3.47 13.73
N SER A 43 -11.02 2.28 14.11
CA SER A 43 -10.18 1.34 14.84
C SER A 43 -8.98 0.91 14.01
N ALA A 44 -7.88 0.56 14.68
CA ALA A 44 -6.69 -0.02 14.03
C ALA A 44 -7.05 -1.23 13.15
N SER A 45 -7.95 -2.09 13.63
CA SER A 45 -8.45 -3.25 12.88
C SER A 45 -9.16 -2.87 11.59
N ARG A 46 -9.94 -1.77 11.60
CA ARG A 46 -10.63 -1.28 10.41
C ARG A 46 -9.64 -0.69 9.40
N VAL A 47 -8.64 0.06 9.86
CA VAL A 47 -7.58 0.58 8.99
C VAL A 47 -6.82 -0.55 8.30
N LEU A 48 -6.43 -1.59 9.04
CA LEU A 48 -5.74 -2.75 8.48
C LEU A 48 -6.61 -3.51 7.49
N GLN A 49 -7.89 -3.69 7.80
CA GLN A 49 -8.83 -4.34 6.89
C GLN A 49 -8.97 -3.57 5.57
N GLU A 50 -9.16 -2.27 5.64
CA GLU A 50 -9.25 -1.41 4.45
C GLU A 50 -7.93 -1.38 3.68
N THR A 51 -6.79 -1.43 4.37
CA THR A 51 -5.47 -1.58 3.74
C THR A 51 -5.39 -2.86 2.90
N CYS A 52 -5.74 -4.00 3.49
CA CYS A 52 -5.70 -5.28 2.79
C CYS A 52 -6.69 -5.32 1.61
N ASN A 53 -7.87 -4.72 1.77
CA ASN A 53 -8.86 -4.62 0.70
C ASN A 53 -8.35 -3.75 -0.44
N TYR A 54 -7.75 -2.59 -0.13
CA TYR A 54 -7.20 -1.68 -1.12
C TYR A 54 -6.06 -2.33 -1.92
N ILE A 55 -5.14 -3.02 -1.25
CA ILE A 55 -4.08 -3.79 -1.91
C ILE A 55 -4.68 -4.84 -2.85
N ARG A 56 -5.69 -5.59 -2.40
CA ARG A 56 -6.35 -6.61 -3.23
C ARG A 56 -7.01 -6.00 -4.47
N ASN A 57 -7.66 -4.85 -4.33
CA ASN A 57 -8.30 -4.15 -5.43
C ASN A 57 -7.27 -3.61 -6.42
N LEU A 58 -6.18 -3.00 -5.93
CA LEU A 58 -5.08 -2.55 -6.79
C LEU A 58 -4.46 -3.69 -7.60
N HIS A 59 -4.23 -4.86 -6.99
CA HIS A 59 -3.73 -6.02 -7.73
C HIS A 59 -4.70 -6.44 -8.85
N ARG A 60 -6.00 -6.49 -8.57
CA ARG A 60 -7.01 -6.80 -9.60
C ARG A 60 -7.04 -5.77 -10.71
N GLU A 61 -7.00 -4.47 -10.38
CA GLU A 61 -6.96 -3.41 -11.38
C GLU A 61 -5.72 -3.51 -12.27
N VAL A 62 -4.56 -3.83 -11.68
CA VAL A 62 -3.33 -4.08 -12.45
C VAL A 62 -3.47 -5.28 -13.38
N ASP A 63 -4.01 -6.39 -12.89
CA ASP A 63 -4.22 -7.60 -13.69
C ASP A 63 -5.20 -7.34 -14.85
N ASP A 64 -6.35 -6.72 -14.56
CA ASP A 64 -7.38 -6.37 -15.56
C ASP A 64 -6.84 -5.40 -16.62
N LEU A 65 -6.07 -4.38 -16.20
CA LEU A 65 -5.44 -3.44 -17.12
C LEU A 65 -4.38 -4.12 -17.98
N SER A 66 -3.61 -5.05 -17.41
CA SER A 66 -2.60 -5.83 -18.12
C SER A 66 -3.22 -6.73 -19.18
N GLU A 67 -4.35 -7.38 -18.87
CA GLU A 67 -5.10 -8.20 -19.83
C GLU A 67 -5.65 -7.34 -20.97
N ARG A 68 -6.35 -6.25 -20.66
CA ARG A 68 -6.89 -5.33 -21.67
C ARG A 68 -5.80 -4.74 -22.57
N LEU A 69 -4.64 -4.41 -22.01
CA LEU A 69 -3.50 -3.92 -22.78
C LEU A 69 -2.96 -5.02 -23.71
N SER A 70 -2.89 -6.26 -23.23
CA SER A 70 -2.45 -7.41 -24.03
C SER A 70 -3.38 -7.67 -25.21
N GLU A 71 -4.70 -7.58 -24.99
CA GLU A 71 -5.71 -7.68 -26.06
C GLU A 71 -5.57 -6.54 -27.08
N LEU A 72 -5.44 -5.30 -26.61
CA LEU A 72 -5.25 -4.14 -27.49
C LEU A 72 -3.99 -4.28 -28.36
N LEU A 73 -2.90 -4.80 -27.79
CA LEU A 73 -1.65 -5.07 -28.50
C LEU A 73 -1.75 -6.23 -29.49
N ALA A 74 -2.63 -7.20 -29.25
CA ALA A 74 -2.88 -8.31 -30.17
C ALA A 74 -3.74 -7.87 -31.37
N ASN A 75 -4.63 -6.91 -31.16
CA ASN A 75 -5.59 -6.42 -32.16
C ASN A 75 -5.11 -5.18 -32.94
N THR A 76 -4.00 -4.56 -32.54
CA THR A 76 -3.40 -3.43 -33.26
C THR A 76 -2.48 -3.91 -34.36
N ASP A 77 -2.49 -3.21 -35.51
CA ASP A 77 -1.55 -3.50 -36.60
C ASP A 77 -0.11 -3.48 -36.07
N THR A 78 0.72 -4.38 -36.61
CA THR A 78 2.05 -4.71 -36.05
C THR A 78 2.96 -3.51 -35.81
N ALA A 79 2.84 -2.46 -36.63
CA ALA A 79 3.60 -1.21 -36.50
C ALA A 79 3.16 -0.36 -35.29
N GLN A 80 1.85 -0.28 -35.02
CA GLN A 80 1.29 0.47 -33.89
C GLN A 80 1.55 -0.26 -32.57
N ALA A 81 1.42 -1.59 -32.57
CA ALA A 81 1.76 -2.42 -31.43
C ALA A 81 3.25 -2.32 -31.06
N ALA A 82 4.15 -2.25 -32.06
CA ALA A 82 5.59 -2.08 -31.82
C ALA A 82 5.93 -0.73 -31.17
N LEU A 83 5.26 0.36 -31.59
CA LEU A 83 5.43 1.68 -30.99
C LEU A 83 4.96 1.70 -29.52
N ILE A 84 3.78 1.16 -29.23
CA ILE A 84 3.25 1.07 -27.85
C ILE A 84 4.20 0.23 -26.97
N ARG A 85 4.71 -0.90 -27.46
CA ARG A 85 5.70 -1.71 -26.73
C ARG A 85 6.96 -0.91 -26.41
N SER A 86 7.48 -0.13 -27.37
CA SER A 86 8.69 0.68 -27.16
C SER A 86 8.51 1.76 -26.10
N LEU A 87 7.30 2.34 -25.98
CA LEU A 87 6.96 3.36 -24.99
C LEU A 87 6.83 2.76 -23.57
N LEU A 88 6.44 1.50 -23.45
CA LEU A 88 6.26 0.81 -22.17
C LEU A 88 7.55 0.22 -21.59
N THR A 89 8.60 0.08 -22.41
CA THR A 89 9.90 -0.48 -22.01
C THR A 89 10.97 0.57 -21.69
N GLN A 90 10.60 1.86 -21.61
CA GLN A 90 11.47 2.96 -21.14
C GLN A 90 11.27 3.21 -19.64
#